data_AF-A0A9E4N3X3-F1
#
_entry.id   AF-A0A9E4N3X3-F1
#
_cell.length_a   1.000
_cell.length_b   1.000
_cell.length_c   1.000
_cell.angle_alpha   90.00
_cell.angle_beta   90.00
_cell.angle_gamma   90.00
#
_symmetry.space_group_name_H-M   'P 1'
#
loop_
_entity.id
_entity.type
_entity.pdbx_description
1 polymer ?
#
loop_
_entity_poly.entity_id
_entity_poly.type
_entity_poly.pdbx_seq_one_letter_code
_entity_poly.pdbx_strand_id
1 'polypeptide(L)'
;SALSDDPNAGFDGYQSYGLYVDDPYGPVDTQVRTIWSALILDHRLQYINPPPSYYAKAQRVRSPSEVLRRSHGTCIDLTLLLAACLEYIEIHPVLFLIEGHAFPGYWRSPQQADYFVQGDYPDGETDAEELTEAMGTPSWMYSKAHLERIYAFVSAGHLVPVESTLLTSNSGFFAACDAGIESLSDPDRFQYLIDVRRARSDPQGATPLPINNQMS
;
A
#
# COMPACT_ATOMS: atom_id res chain seq x y z
N SER A 1 2.18 -15.26 -20.39
CA SER A 1 1.42 -14.71 -21.53
C SER A 1 0.85 -13.37 -21.09
N ALA A 2 1.26 -12.18 -21.53
CA ALA A 2 2.29 -11.76 -22.46
C ALA A 2 3.25 -10.71 -21.84
N LEU A 3 3.45 -10.74 -20.51
CA LEU A 3 4.56 -10.07 -19.81
C LEU A 3 5.85 -10.91 -19.75
N SER A 4 5.97 -11.95 -20.59
CA SER A 4 7.07 -12.91 -20.48
C SER A 4 8.26 -12.66 -21.41
N ASP A 5 8.31 -11.60 -22.23
CA ASP A 5 9.48 -11.42 -23.11
C ASP A 5 9.64 -10.04 -23.79
N ASP A 6 9.13 -8.94 -23.21
CA ASP A 6 9.46 -7.59 -23.71
C ASP A 6 10.31 -6.81 -22.68
N PRO A 7 11.63 -6.71 -22.87
CA PRO A 7 12.52 -5.95 -21.99
C PRO A 7 12.30 -4.43 -22.06
N ASN A 8 11.44 -3.93 -22.96
CA ASN A 8 11.01 -2.53 -23.04
C ASN A 8 9.60 -2.29 -22.48
N ALA A 9 8.90 -3.33 -21.98
CA ALA A 9 7.64 -3.14 -21.28
C ALA A 9 7.90 -2.37 -19.98
N GLY A 10 7.69 -1.06 -20.03
CA GLY A 10 7.81 -0.18 -18.88
C GLY A 10 6.68 -0.37 -17.88
N PHE A 11 6.80 0.26 -16.71
CA PHE A 11 5.68 0.37 -15.80
C PHE A 11 4.64 1.33 -16.38
N ASP A 12 3.41 0.87 -16.51
CA ASP A 12 2.29 1.61 -17.11
C ASP A 12 1.11 1.80 -16.13
N GLY A 13 1.29 1.41 -14.87
CA GLY A 13 0.30 1.55 -13.81
C GLY A 13 -0.97 0.77 -14.13
N TYR A 14 -2.06 1.49 -14.39
CA TYR A 14 -3.36 0.91 -14.71
C TYR A 14 -3.65 0.82 -16.21
N GLN A 15 -2.75 1.24 -17.11
CA GLN A 15 -3.04 1.23 -18.56
C GLN A 15 -3.23 -0.21 -19.10
N SER A 16 -2.55 -1.19 -18.49
CA SER A 16 -2.72 -2.61 -18.83
C SER A 16 -3.86 -3.32 -18.11
N TYR A 17 -4.62 -2.63 -17.23
CA TYR A 17 -5.76 -3.23 -16.53
C TYR A 17 -6.87 -3.63 -17.51
N GLY A 18 -7.41 -4.85 -17.36
CA GLY A 18 -8.53 -5.34 -18.16
C GLY A 18 -8.18 -5.78 -19.59
N LEU A 19 -6.89 -5.77 -19.97
CA LEU A 19 -6.44 -6.29 -21.28
C LEU A 19 -6.69 -7.79 -21.44
N TYR A 20 -6.71 -8.53 -20.33
CA TYR A 20 -6.97 -9.97 -20.30
C TYR A 20 -8.27 -10.23 -19.55
N VAL A 21 -9.25 -10.82 -20.23
CA VAL A 21 -10.60 -11.04 -19.68
C VAL A 21 -10.57 -12.00 -18.48
N ASP A 22 -9.75 -13.05 -18.56
CA ASP A 22 -9.68 -14.10 -17.51
C ASP A 22 -8.81 -13.69 -16.31
N ASP A 23 -7.99 -12.65 -16.46
CA ASP A 23 -7.11 -12.12 -15.42
C ASP A 23 -6.93 -10.61 -15.61
N PRO A 24 -7.96 -9.80 -15.31
CA PRO A 24 -7.92 -8.37 -15.59
C PRO A 24 -6.86 -7.63 -14.76
N TYR A 25 -6.42 -8.23 -13.64
CA TYR A 25 -5.44 -7.62 -12.73
C TYR A 25 -4.02 -8.14 -12.89
N GLY A 26 -3.81 -9.25 -13.58
CA GLY A 26 -2.50 -9.89 -13.78
C GLY A 26 -1.37 -8.95 -14.20
N PRO A 27 -1.61 -7.98 -15.11
CA PRO A 27 -0.59 -7.00 -15.48
C PRO A 27 -0.19 -6.06 -14.33
N VAL A 28 -1.16 -5.56 -13.55
CA VAL A 28 -0.91 -4.71 -12.37
C VAL A 28 -0.14 -5.50 -11.32
N ASP A 29 -0.59 -6.71 -11.00
CA ASP A 29 0.07 -7.59 -10.02
C ASP A 29 1.50 -7.96 -10.44
N THR A 30 1.75 -8.09 -11.75
CA THR A 30 3.10 -8.38 -12.26
C THR A 30 4.02 -7.18 -12.10
N GLN A 31 3.54 -5.95 -12.32
CA GLN A 31 4.33 -4.73 -12.04
C GLN A 31 4.73 -4.63 -10.57
N VAL A 32 3.79 -4.87 -9.65
CA VAL A 32 4.06 -4.87 -8.20
C VAL A 32 5.06 -5.96 -7.83
N ARG A 33 4.90 -7.18 -8.37
CA ARG A 33 5.82 -8.31 -8.14
C ARG A 33 7.24 -8.00 -8.64
N THR A 34 7.36 -7.29 -9.76
CA THR A 34 8.66 -6.87 -10.31
C THR A 34 9.35 -5.88 -9.37
N ILE A 35 8.64 -4.88 -8.84
CA ILE A 35 9.19 -3.96 -7.83
C ILE A 35 9.64 -4.73 -6.59
N TRP A 36 8.80 -5.63 -6.07
CA TRP A 36 9.12 -6.47 -4.91
C TRP A 36 10.42 -7.26 -5.15
N SER A 37 10.53 -7.90 -6.31
CA SER A 37 11.68 -8.72 -6.68
C SER A 37 12.96 -7.88 -6.80
N ALA A 38 12.90 -6.71 -7.43
CA ALA A 38 14.04 -5.79 -7.53
C ALA A 38 14.51 -5.34 -6.13
N LEU A 39 13.59 -4.98 -5.23
CA LEU A 39 13.94 -4.57 -3.86
C LEU A 39 14.68 -5.68 -3.09
N ILE A 40 14.25 -6.94 -3.25
CA ILE A 40 14.91 -8.08 -2.61
C ILE A 40 16.29 -8.36 -3.22
N LEU A 41 16.37 -8.41 -4.56
CA LEU A 41 17.58 -8.84 -5.26
C LEU A 41 18.70 -7.78 -5.18
N ASP A 42 18.35 -6.50 -5.25
CA ASP A 42 19.33 -5.43 -5.43
C ASP A 42 19.73 -4.72 -4.13
N HIS A 43 18.85 -4.66 -3.12
CA HIS A 43 19.06 -3.76 -1.97
C HIS A 43 19.35 -4.45 -0.62
N ARG A 44 19.13 -5.78 -0.52
CA ARG A 44 19.40 -6.59 0.69
C ARG A 44 18.98 -5.89 2.00
N LEU A 45 17.73 -5.44 2.05
CA LEU A 45 17.20 -4.63 3.14
C LEU A 45 17.21 -5.41 4.47
N GLN A 46 17.51 -4.72 5.57
CA GLN A 46 17.52 -5.27 6.92
C GLN A 46 16.46 -4.59 7.79
N TYR A 47 15.80 -5.37 8.65
CA TYR A 47 14.86 -4.80 9.61
C TYR A 47 15.61 -4.19 10.79
N ILE A 48 15.20 -2.99 11.19
CA ILE A 48 15.62 -2.39 12.46
C ILE A 48 14.40 -2.08 13.31
N ASN A 49 14.51 -2.34 14.61
CA ASN A 49 13.48 -1.92 15.54
C ASN A 49 13.37 -0.39 15.55
N PRO A 50 12.15 0.16 15.67
CA PRO A 50 11.99 1.59 15.82
C PRO A 50 12.78 2.07 17.05
N PRO A 51 13.53 3.18 16.93
CA PRO A 51 14.27 3.72 18.07
C PRO A 51 13.28 4.09 19.19
N PRO A 52 13.67 4.00 20.47
CA PRO A 52 12.82 4.41 21.58
C PRO A 52 12.29 5.84 21.36
N SER A 53 10.98 6.01 21.28
CA SER A 53 10.37 7.33 21.14
C SER A 53 10.06 7.91 22.52
N TYR A 54 10.59 9.10 22.80
CA TYR A 54 10.22 9.85 24.02
C TYR A 54 8.78 10.39 23.96
N TYR A 55 8.18 10.41 22.76
CA TYR A 55 6.78 10.69 22.52
C TYR A 55 6.05 9.39 22.22
N ALA A 56 5.02 9.05 22.98
CA ALA A 56 4.30 7.77 22.88
C ALA A 56 3.61 7.51 21.52
N LYS A 57 3.65 8.45 20.56
CA LYS A 57 2.90 8.41 19.30
C LYS A 57 3.66 8.90 18.06
N ALA A 58 4.96 9.17 18.13
CA ALA A 58 5.70 9.70 16.99
C ALA A 58 7.06 9.01 16.84
N GLN A 59 7.27 8.36 15.69
CA GLN A 59 8.57 7.86 15.27
C GLN A 59 9.10 8.68 14.10
N ARG A 60 10.41 8.91 14.09
CA ARG A 60 11.06 9.59 12.97
C ARG A 60 11.19 8.59 11.82
N VAL A 61 10.57 8.93 10.69
CA VAL A 61 10.57 8.13 9.47
C VAL A 61 11.74 8.55 8.58
N ARG A 62 12.37 7.58 7.90
CA ARG A 62 13.40 7.80 6.89
C ARG A 62 12.77 7.91 5.50
N SER A 63 13.38 8.71 4.62
CA SER A 63 12.92 8.73 3.23
C SER A 63 13.23 7.41 2.51
N PRO A 64 12.49 7.03 1.44
CA PRO A 64 12.81 5.87 0.62
C PRO A 64 14.28 5.84 0.16
N SER A 65 14.82 6.98 -0.27
CA SER A 65 16.24 7.10 -0.65
C SER A 65 17.20 6.82 0.51
N GLU A 66 16.86 7.22 1.74
CA GLU A 66 17.67 6.91 2.92
C GLU A 66 17.61 5.44 3.29
N VAL A 67 16.44 4.79 3.19
CA VAL A 67 16.27 3.35 3.43
C VAL A 67 17.13 2.55 2.45
N LEU A 68 17.05 2.87 1.16
CA LEU A 68 17.84 2.20 0.13
C LEU A 68 19.34 2.43 0.29
N ARG A 69 19.76 3.66 0.61
CA ARG A 69 21.18 3.99 0.82
C ARG A 69 21.78 3.27 2.04
N ARG A 70 20.98 3.07 3.09
CA ARG A 70 21.42 2.44 4.35
C ARG A 70 21.15 0.94 4.42
N SER A 71 20.39 0.41 3.47
CA SER A 71 19.89 -0.97 3.44
C SER A 71 19.20 -1.41 4.73
N HIS A 72 18.52 -0.50 5.44
CA HIS A 72 17.72 -0.87 6.61
C HIS A 72 16.53 0.04 6.84
N GLY A 73 15.48 -0.50 7.46
CA GLY A 73 14.25 0.23 7.80
C GLY A 73 13.43 -0.44 8.90
N THR A 74 12.58 0.36 9.54
CA THR A 74 11.48 -0.09 10.40
C THR A 74 10.27 -0.52 9.55
N CYS A 75 9.20 -1.05 10.17
CA CYS A 75 7.97 -1.40 9.44
C CYS A 75 7.39 -0.21 8.66
N ILE A 76 7.36 0.99 9.25
CA ILE A 76 6.87 2.19 8.56
C ILE A 76 7.81 2.63 7.42
N ASP A 77 9.13 2.50 7.61
CA ASP A 77 10.11 2.88 6.59
C ASP A 77 9.95 2.00 5.33
N LEU A 78 9.78 0.68 5.53
CA LEU A 78 9.58 -0.29 4.45
C LEU A 78 8.20 -0.13 3.80
N THR A 79 7.19 0.20 4.59
CA THR A 79 5.85 0.52 4.10
C THR A 79 5.87 1.69 3.15
N LEU A 80 6.53 2.78 3.54
CA LEU A 80 6.61 3.99 2.73
C LEU A 80 7.55 3.83 1.55
N LEU A 81 8.60 3.01 1.65
CA LEU A 81 9.45 2.65 0.52
C LEU A 81 8.61 1.98 -0.58
N LEU A 82 7.88 0.91 -0.26
CA LEU A 82 7.08 0.21 -1.27
C LEU A 82 5.92 1.09 -1.77
N ALA A 83 5.22 1.80 -0.88
CA ALA A 83 4.15 2.72 -1.29
C ALA A 83 4.66 3.81 -2.25
N ALA A 84 5.84 4.38 -2.01
CA ALA A 84 6.43 5.37 -2.91
C ALA A 84 6.77 4.78 -4.28
N CYS A 85 7.28 3.55 -4.35
CA CYS A 85 7.51 2.86 -5.63
C CYS A 85 6.21 2.63 -6.40
N LEU A 86 5.13 2.24 -5.71
CA LEU A 86 3.82 2.01 -6.31
C LEU A 86 3.20 3.32 -6.84
N GLU A 87 3.21 4.37 -6.01
CA GLU A 87 2.71 5.70 -6.41
C GLU A 87 3.47 6.22 -7.63
N TYR A 88 4.79 6.01 -7.69
CA TYR A 88 5.62 6.46 -8.81
C TYR A 88 5.24 5.82 -10.15
N ILE A 89 4.73 4.58 -10.13
CA ILE A 89 4.27 3.86 -11.32
C ILE A 89 2.75 3.98 -11.51
N GLU A 90 2.12 4.97 -10.88
CA GLU A 90 0.67 5.24 -10.98
C GLU A 90 -0.23 4.11 -10.45
N ILE A 91 0.29 3.21 -9.61
CA ILE A 91 -0.52 2.26 -8.83
C ILE A 91 -0.88 2.92 -7.50
N HIS A 92 -2.17 3.03 -7.19
CA HIS A 92 -2.65 3.70 -5.99
C HIS A 92 -2.34 2.89 -4.72
N PRO A 93 -1.42 3.35 -3.86
CA PRO A 93 -1.11 2.66 -2.63
C PRO A 93 -2.00 3.11 -1.49
N VAL A 94 -2.17 2.21 -0.52
CA VAL A 94 -2.78 2.47 0.78
C VAL A 94 -1.81 2.05 1.88
N LEU A 95 -1.95 2.62 3.08
CA LEU A 95 -1.20 2.18 4.24
C LEU A 95 -2.15 1.59 5.27
N PHE A 96 -1.92 0.33 5.67
CA PHE A 96 -2.58 -0.29 6.80
C PHE A 96 -1.81 0.05 8.07
N LEU A 97 -2.50 0.64 9.04
CA LEU A 97 -1.99 0.87 10.39
C LEU A 97 -2.74 -0.04 11.35
N ILE A 98 -1.99 -0.89 12.03
CA ILE A 98 -2.47 -1.71 13.15
C ILE A 98 -1.62 -1.41 14.39
N GLU A 99 -2.05 -1.91 15.55
CA GLU A 99 -1.29 -1.73 16.78
C GLU A 99 0.14 -2.26 16.66
N GLY A 100 1.11 -1.33 16.76
CA GLY A 100 2.54 -1.60 16.73
C GLY A 100 3.12 -1.90 15.34
N HIS A 101 2.33 -1.84 14.27
CA HIS A 101 2.79 -2.27 12.95
C HIS A 101 2.13 -1.51 11.80
N ALA A 102 2.83 -1.44 10.68
CA ALA A 102 2.35 -0.82 9.46
C ALA A 102 2.82 -1.63 8.25
N PHE A 103 1.95 -1.71 7.26
CA PHE A 103 2.25 -2.38 5.99
C PHE A 103 1.46 -1.71 4.85
N PRO A 104 2.00 -1.70 3.62
CA PRO A 104 1.34 -1.12 2.48
C PRO A 104 0.28 -2.08 1.92
N GLY A 105 -0.58 -1.54 1.08
CA GLY A 105 -1.30 -2.31 0.09
C GLY A 105 -1.53 -1.50 -1.17
N TYR A 106 -2.23 -2.08 -2.14
CA TYR A 106 -2.54 -1.40 -3.38
C TYR A 106 -3.91 -1.80 -3.92
N TRP A 107 -4.53 -0.84 -4.60
CA TRP A 107 -5.74 -1.09 -5.38
C TRP A 107 -5.36 -1.74 -6.70
N ARG A 108 -6.06 -2.82 -7.08
CA ARG A 108 -5.82 -3.48 -8.37
C ARG A 108 -6.47 -2.77 -9.57
N SER A 109 -7.37 -1.82 -9.32
CA SER A 109 -7.87 -0.87 -10.33
C SER A 109 -8.29 0.46 -9.71
N PRO A 110 -8.28 1.57 -10.48
CA PRO A 110 -8.72 2.87 -9.98
C PRO A 110 -10.22 2.90 -9.68
N GLN A 111 -11.03 2.15 -10.43
CA GLN A 111 -12.48 2.08 -10.22
C GLN A 111 -12.83 1.44 -8.88
N GLN A 112 -12.11 0.39 -8.48
CA GLN A 112 -12.34 -0.26 -7.19
C GLN A 112 -11.99 0.66 -6.02
N ALA A 113 -10.96 1.49 -6.16
CA ALA A 113 -10.66 2.53 -5.18
C ALA A 113 -11.78 3.56 -5.06
N ASP A 114 -12.44 3.92 -6.16
CA ASP A 114 -13.55 4.87 -6.14
C ASP A 114 -14.83 4.24 -5.54
N TYR A 115 -15.15 2.99 -5.89
CA TYR A 115 -16.27 2.23 -5.32
C TYR A 115 -16.16 2.04 -3.81
N PHE A 116 -14.97 1.71 -3.31
CA PHE A 116 -14.71 1.59 -1.87
C PHE A 116 -15.15 2.84 -1.10
N VAL A 117 -15.11 4.01 -1.74
CA VAL A 117 -15.33 5.29 -1.09
C VAL A 117 -16.78 5.69 -1.19
N GLN A 118 -17.37 5.44 -2.35
CA GLN A 118 -18.79 5.60 -2.59
C GLN A 118 -19.62 4.67 -1.68
N GLY A 119 -18.99 3.63 -1.14
CA GLY A 119 -19.66 2.65 -0.30
C GLY A 119 -20.27 1.51 -1.11
N ASP A 120 -19.80 1.34 -2.35
CA ASP A 120 -20.26 0.28 -3.25
C ASP A 120 -19.43 -0.97 -3.02
N TYR A 121 -20.05 -2.04 -2.52
CA TYR A 121 -19.38 -3.29 -2.19
C TYR A 121 -19.17 -4.15 -3.44
N PRO A 122 -18.17 -5.06 -3.42
CA PRO A 122 -17.89 -5.94 -4.56
C PRO A 122 -19.02 -6.91 -4.92
N ASP A 123 -19.91 -7.22 -3.97
CA ASP A 123 -21.09 -8.07 -4.19
C ASP A 123 -22.32 -7.31 -4.73
N GLY A 124 -22.18 -6.00 -4.95
CA GLY A 124 -23.23 -5.13 -5.46
C GLY A 124 -24.12 -4.52 -4.38
N GLU A 125 -23.84 -4.78 -3.10
CA GLU A 125 -24.46 -4.05 -2.00
C GLU A 125 -23.88 -2.64 -1.88
N THR A 126 -24.59 -1.74 -1.21
CA THR A 126 -24.13 -0.38 -0.90
C THR A 126 -24.39 -0.10 0.56
N ASP A 127 -23.55 0.68 1.25
CA ASP A 127 -23.85 1.01 2.65
C ASP A 127 -25.25 1.62 2.79
N ALA A 128 -26.03 1.08 3.73
CA ALA A 128 -27.37 1.57 4.02
C ALA A 128 -27.35 2.99 4.62
N GLU A 129 -26.26 3.35 5.30
CA GLU A 129 -26.01 4.65 5.92
C GLU A 129 -24.56 5.08 5.66
N GLU A 130 -24.35 6.39 5.50
CA GLU A 130 -22.99 6.93 5.33
C GLU A 130 -22.16 6.64 6.59
N LEU A 131 -21.08 5.86 6.43
CA LEU A 131 -20.19 5.54 7.54
C LEU A 131 -19.52 6.83 8.02
N THR A 132 -19.88 7.27 9.23
CA THR A 132 -19.37 8.51 9.81
C THR A 132 -18.12 8.24 10.63
N GLU A 133 -17.03 8.92 10.26
CA GLU A 133 -15.81 8.94 11.06
C GLU A 133 -15.95 9.82 12.30
N ALA A 134 -15.10 9.58 13.30
CA ALA A 134 -14.99 10.47 14.44
C ALA A 134 -14.64 11.89 13.97
N MET A 135 -15.29 12.89 14.57
CA MET A 135 -15.09 14.31 14.24
C MET A 135 -13.59 14.67 14.24
N GLY A 136 -13.12 15.21 13.11
CA GLY A 136 -11.71 15.59 12.90
C GLY A 136 -10.84 14.53 12.24
N THR A 137 -11.37 13.35 11.90
CA THR A 137 -10.68 12.36 11.06
C THR A 137 -10.68 12.83 9.61
N PRO A 138 -9.52 12.90 8.92
CA PRO A 138 -9.46 13.26 7.51
C PRO A 138 -10.21 12.25 6.62
N SER A 139 -10.75 12.71 5.49
CA SER A 139 -11.55 11.90 4.54
C SER A 139 -10.78 10.77 3.84
N TRP A 140 -9.45 10.79 3.96
CA TRP A 140 -8.52 9.79 3.44
C TRP A 140 -8.04 8.79 4.49
N MET A 141 -8.57 8.86 5.73
CA MET A 141 -8.34 7.90 6.81
C MET A 141 -9.61 7.14 7.13
N TYR A 142 -9.59 5.82 6.96
CA TYR A 142 -10.71 4.93 7.23
C TYR A 142 -10.44 4.13 8.50
N SER A 143 -11.22 4.34 9.55
CA SER A 143 -11.07 3.68 10.85
C SER A 143 -11.76 2.32 10.91
N LYS A 144 -11.86 1.75 12.12
CA LYS A 144 -12.61 0.50 12.39
C LYS A 144 -14.05 0.54 11.87
N ALA A 145 -14.66 1.72 11.72
CA ALA A 145 -15.99 1.86 11.11
C ALA A 145 -16.06 1.26 9.70
N HIS A 146 -14.96 1.31 8.95
CA HIS A 146 -14.86 0.84 7.56
C HIS A 146 -14.32 -0.59 7.44
N LEU A 147 -14.04 -1.28 8.56
CA LEU A 147 -13.28 -2.52 8.54
C LEU A 147 -14.00 -3.65 7.77
N GLU A 148 -15.33 -3.72 7.87
CA GLU A 148 -16.14 -4.65 7.08
C GLU A 148 -15.97 -4.42 5.58
N ARG A 149 -16.06 -3.15 5.14
CA ARG A 149 -15.81 -2.76 3.74
C ARG A 149 -14.38 -3.12 3.30
N ILE A 150 -13.39 -2.86 4.15
CA ILE A 150 -12.00 -3.22 3.87
C ILE A 150 -11.87 -4.73 3.64
N TYR A 151 -12.47 -5.56 4.51
CA TYR A 151 -12.46 -7.01 4.33
C TYR A 151 -13.16 -7.45 3.06
N ALA A 152 -14.29 -6.83 2.69
CA ALA A 152 -14.99 -7.16 1.46
C ALA A 152 -14.09 -6.95 0.23
N PHE A 153 -13.40 -5.81 0.15
CA PHE A 153 -12.49 -5.50 -0.96
C PHE A 153 -11.21 -6.35 -0.96
N VAL A 154 -10.69 -6.70 0.22
CA VAL A 154 -9.55 -7.64 0.34
C VAL A 154 -9.97 -9.04 -0.11
N SER A 155 -11.13 -9.52 0.35
CA SER A 155 -11.65 -10.87 0.04
C SER A 155 -12.00 -11.01 -1.44
N ALA A 156 -12.52 -9.95 -2.06
CA ALA A 156 -12.77 -9.89 -3.50
C ALA A 156 -11.49 -9.74 -4.34
N GLY A 157 -10.33 -9.53 -3.70
CA GLY A 157 -9.05 -9.34 -4.38
C GLY A 157 -8.92 -8.00 -5.10
N HIS A 158 -9.69 -6.99 -4.72
CA HIS A 158 -9.61 -5.64 -5.28
C HIS A 158 -8.59 -4.76 -4.53
N LEU A 159 -8.40 -5.04 -3.24
CA LEU A 159 -7.40 -4.43 -2.37
C LEU A 159 -6.41 -5.49 -1.91
N VAL A 160 -5.11 -5.28 -2.11
CA VAL A 160 -4.08 -6.26 -1.75
C VAL A 160 -3.18 -5.69 -0.66
N PRO A 161 -3.27 -6.17 0.58
CA PRO A 161 -2.30 -5.87 1.61
C PRO A 161 -1.00 -6.65 1.35
N VAL A 162 0.16 -6.06 1.66
CA VAL A 162 1.48 -6.65 1.42
C VAL A 162 2.37 -6.45 2.64
N GLU A 163 2.78 -7.52 3.31
CA GLU A 163 3.68 -7.46 4.47
C GLU A 163 5.11 -7.05 4.06
N SER A 164 5.36 -5.73 4.05
CA SER A 164 6.62 -5.16 3.57
C SER A 164 7.85 -5.54 4.41
N THR A 165 7.70 -5.98 5.66
CA THR A 165 8.87 -6.42 6.46
C THR A 165 9.50 -7.69 5.91
N LEU A 166 8.75 -8.48 5.14
CA LEU A 166 9.28 -9.67 4.47
C LEU A 166 10.26 -9.36 3.33
N LEU A 167 10.42 -8.08 2.93
CA LEU A 167 11.55 -7.62 2.12
C LEU A 167 12.90 -7.92 2.77
N THR A 168 12.92 -8.12 4.09
CA THR A 168 14.14 -8.34 4.89
C THR A 168 14.49 -9.81 5.11
N SER A 169 13.63 -10.74 4.64
CA SER A 169 13.75 -12.18 4.88
C SER A 169 13.79 -13.02 3.59
N ASN A 170 14.06 -12.39 2.43
CA ASN A 170 14.11 -13.04 1.10
C ASN A 170 12.83 -13.84 0.77
N SER A 171 11.67 -13.35 1.24
CA SER A 171 10.38 -14.00 1.03
C SER A 171 9.77 -13.62 -0.33
N GLY A 172 9.02 -14.55 -0.93
CA GLY A 172 8.30 -14.29 -2.17
C GLY A 172 7.13 -13.32 -1.99
N PHE A 173 6.75 -12.64 -3.08
CA PHE A 173 5.66 -11.65 -3.07
C PHE A 173 4.32 -12.21 -2.57
N PHE A 174 3.93 -13.42 -3.02
CA PHE A 174 2.67 -14.03 -2.59
C PHE A 174 2.62 -14.31 -1.08
N ALA A 175 3.74 -14.76 -0.50
CA ALA A 175 3.83 -14.95 0.95
C ALA A 175 3.71 -13.62 1.71
N ALA A 176 4.19 -12.52 1.13
CA ALA A 176 3.97 -11.19 1.70
C ALA A 176 2.51 -10.74 1.61
N CYS A 177 1.80 -11.07 0.53
CA CYS A 177 0.35 -10.81 0.46
C CYS A 177 -0.43 -11.62 1.50
N ASP A 178 -0.13 -12.92 1.62
CA ASP A 178 -0.78 -13.81 2.61
C ASP A 178 -0.57 -13.29 4.04
N ALA A 179 0.67 -12.92 4.38
CA ALA A 179 1.00 -12.33 5.69
C ALA A 179 0.33 -10.96 5.91
N GLY A 180 0.14 -10.17 4.86
CA GLY A 180 -0.60 -8.91 4.91
C GLY A 180 -2.07 -9.11 5.23
N ILE A 181 -2.70 -10.14 4.65
CA ILE A 181 -4.08 -10.54 4.95
C ILE A 181 -4.17 -11.07 6.38
N GLU A 182 -3.25 -11.93 6.81
CA GLU A 182 -3.19 -12.46 8.17
C GLU A 182 -3.04 -11.35 9.22
N SER A 183 -2.30 -10.28 8.90
CA SER A 183 -2.15 -9.12 9.79
C SER A 183 -3.46 -8.39 10.08
N LEU A 184 -4.49 -8.61 9.26
CA LEU A 184 -5.84 -8.09 9.48
C LEU A 184 -6.75 -9.08 10.23
N SER A 185 -6.27 -10.24 10.70
CA SER A 185 -7.16 -11.23 11.34
C SER A 185 -7.73 -10.80 12.69
N ASP A 186 -7.12 -9.80 13.33
CA ASP A 186 -7.53 -9.26 14.62
C ASP A 186 -8.09 -7.83 14.47
N PRO A 187 -9.43 -7.68 14.42
CA PRO A 187 -10.11 -6.39 14.31
C PRO A 187 -9.76 -5.41 15.42
N ASP A 188 -9.38 -5.90 16.61
CA ASP A 188 -9.12 -5.02 17.74
C ASP A 188 -7.82 -4.25 17.59
N ARG A 189 -6.86 -4.80 16.83
CA ARG A 189 -5.59 -4.15 16.52
C ARG A 189 -5.67 -3.17 15.36
N PHE A 190 -6.70 -3.23 14.51
CA PHE A 190 -6.84 -2.32 13.38
C PHE A 190 -7.01 -0.87 13.86
N GLN A 191 -6.27 0.06 13.26
CA GLN A 191 -6.38 1.48 13.57
C GLN A 191 -6.95 2.25 12.39
N TYR A 192 -6.24 2.23 11.25
CA TYR A 192 -6.62 2.99 10.07
C TYR A 192 -6.14 2.33 8.78
N LEU A 193 -6.90 2.52 7.71
CA LEU A 193 -6.44 2.46 6.34
C LEU A 193 -6.26 3.90 5.85
N ILE A 194 -5.09 4.21 5.29
CA ILE A 194 -4.75 5.54 4.78
C ILE A 194 -4.66 5.48 3.26
N ASP A 195 -5.49 6.25 2.56
CA ASP A 195 -5.41 6.41 1.11
C ASP A 195 -4.37 7.49 0.74
N VAL A 196 -3.25 7.06 0.16
CA VAL A 196 -2.12 7.95 -0.16
C VAL A 196 -2.49 8.95 -1.24
N ARG A 197 -3.19 8.51 -2.30
CA ARG A 197 -3.60 9.39 -3.42
C ARG A 197 -4.48 10.52 -2.90
N ARG A 198 -5.43 10.20 -2.02
CA ARG A 198 -6.34 11.19 -1.47
C ARG A 198 -5.70 12.10 -0.44
N ALA A 199 -4.88 11.53 0.45
CA ALA A 199 -4.09 12.32 1.38
C ALA A 199 -3.25 13.37 0.63
N ARG A 200 -2.74 13.05 -0.56
CA ARG A 200 -1.97 14.00 -1.39
C ARG A 200 -2.83 15.07 -2.05
N SER A 201 -4.06 14.72 -2.47
CA SER A 201 -4.98 15.66 -3.13
C SER A 201 -5.75 16.56 -2.17
N ASP A 202 -5.78 16.21 -0.87
CA ASP A 202 -6.46 16.98 0.16
C ASP A 202 -5.66 18.27 0.46
N PRO A 203 -6.30 19.46 0.43
CA PRO A 203 -5.63 20.73 0.76
C PRO A 203 -5.01 20.80 2.16
N GLN A 204 -5.48 19.98 3.10
CA GLN A 204 -4.95 19.84 4.47
C GLN A 204 -4.19 18.52 4.66
N GLY A 205 -3.99 17.75 3.60
CA GLY A 205 -3.39 16.44 3.63
C GLY A 205 -1.85 16.44 3.58
N ALA A 206 -1.29 15.29 3.23
CA ALA A 206 0.15 15.08 3.21
C ALA A 206 0.81 15.93 2.11
N THR A 207 1.61 16.91 2.50
CA THR A 207 2.40 17.70 1.56
C THR A 207 3.54 16.85 0.98
N PRO A 208 3.64 16.68 -0.35
CA PRO A 208 4.76 15.98 -0.95
C PRO A 208 6.08 16.64 -0.58
N LEU A 209 7.09 15.84 -0.24
CA LEU A 209 8.44 16.36 -0.10
C LEU A 209 8.91 16.90 -1.46
N PRO A 210 9.59 18.05 -1.50
CA PRO A 210 10.14 18.57 -2.75
C PRO A 210 11.06 17.54 -3.39
N ILE A 211 10.91 17.33 -4.71
CA ILE A 211 11.85 16.53 -5.49
C ILE A 211 13.19 17.27 -5.46
N ASN A 212 14.17 16.75 -4.71
CA ASN A 212 15.52 17.29 -4.74
C ASN A 212 16.14 17.00 -6.11
N ASN A 213 15.98 17.94 -7.04
CA ASN A 213 16.75 18.00 -8.26
C ASN A 213 18.14 18.60 -7.95
N GLN A 214 18.98 17.81 -7.26
CA GLN A 214 20.40 18.06 -7.00
C GLN A 214 21.04 16.65 -6.99
N MET A 215 21.86 16.24 -7.96
CA MET A 215 23.10 16.90 -8.38
C MET A 215 23.44 16.62 -9.85
N SER A 216 24.06 17.64 -10.43
CA SER A 216 25.01 17.66 -11.54
C SER A 216 25.93 16.46 -11.67
#